data_AF-A0A6L5HVN7-F1
#
_entry.id   AF-A0A6L5HVN7-F1
#
_cell.length_a   1.000
_cell.length_b   1.000
_cell.length_c   1.000
_cell.angle_alpha   90.00
_cell.angle_beta   90.00
_cell.angle_gamma   90.00
#
_symmetry.space_group_name_H-M   'P 1'
#
loop_
_entity.id
_entity.type
_entity.pdbx_description
1 polymer ?
#
loop_
_entity_poly.entity_id
_entity_poly.type
_entity_poly.pdbx_seq_one_letter_code
_entity_poly.pdbx_strand_id
1 'polypeptide(L)'
;MHTIEPGKLPPLTDAQVRAGARPGESWEQARKRLERANWACPPEAVDEREGADYTIAGPIDEYEGLDGRPIQWEPGELGYYELPL
;
A
#
# COMPACT_ATOMS: atom_id res chain seq x y z
N MET A 1 14.71 18.26 -9.02
CA MET A 1 13.54 18.19 -8.13
C MET A 1 13.50 16.77 -7.58
N HIS A 2 13.61 16.60 -6.26
CA HIS A 2 13.46 15.27 -5.65
C HIS A 2 11.97 14.93 -5.64
N THR A 3 11.56 14.03 -6.52
CA THR A 3 10.22 13.46 -6.53
C THR A 3 10.06 12.67 -5.25
N ILE A 4 9.33 13.21 -4.27
CA ILE A 4 8.91 12.45 -3.09
C ILE A 4 7.88 11.44 -3.61
N GLU A 5 8.14 10.15 -3.44
CA GLU A 5 7.18 9.11 -3.81
C GLU A 5 5.82 9.40 -3.13
N PRO A 6 4.68 9.32 -3.84
CA PRO A 6 3.37 9.62 -3.25
C PRO A 6 3.13 8.79 -1.98
N GLY A 7 2.87 9.45 -0.85
CA GLY A 7 2.66 8.78 0.45
C GLY A 7 3.92 8.62 1.31
N LYS A 8 5.11 8.94 0.77
CA LYS A 8 6.36 8.97 1.54
C LYS A 8 6.43 10.21 2.43
N LEU A 9 6.74 9.99 3.71
CA LEU A 9 6.93 11.09 4.66
C LEU A 9 8.31 11.76 4.49
N PRO A 10 8.46 13.01 4.96
CA PRO A 10 9.77 13.68 4.98
C PRO A 10 10.84 12.82 5.68
N PRO A 11 12.12 12.89 5.25
CA PRO A 11 13.20 12.15 5.87
C PRO A 11 13.27 12.34 7.38
N LEU A 12 13.65 11.29 8.09
CA LEU A 12 13.75 11.29 9.55
C LEU A 12 14.94 12.14 10.01
N THR A 13 14.69 12.93 11.04
CA THR A 13 15.74 13.62 11.78
C THR A 13 16.55 12.64 12.62
N ASP A 14 17.78 13.00 12.97
CA ASP A 14 18.62 12.18 13.85
C ASP A 14 17.96 11.90 15.20
N ALA A 15 17.18 12.86 15.73
CA ALA A 15 16.43 12.69 16.96
C ALA A 15 15.35 11.59 16.84
N GLN A 16 14.63 11.55 15.72
CA GLN A 16 13.64 10.51 15.46
C GLN A 16 14.30 9.15 15.24
N VAL A 17 15.43 9.09 14.52
CA VAL A 17 16.22 7.86 14.36
C VAL A 17 16.71 7.36 15.72
N ARG A 18 17.18 8.27 16.59
CA ARG A 18 17.62 7.93 17.95
C ARG A 18 16.51 7.32 18.79
N ALA A 19 15.33 7.94 18.76
CA ALA A 19 14.18 7.49 19.54
C ALA A 19 13.67 6.12 19.09
N GLY A 20 13.82 5.78 17.80
CA GLY A 20 13.39 4.50 17.24
C GLY A 20 14.47 3.42 17.15
N ALA A 21 15.70 3.68 17.60
CA ALA A 21 16.80 2.73 17.54
C ALA A 21 16.60 1.58 18.55
N ARG A 22 16.89 0.34 18.14
CA ARG A 22 16.78 -0.84 19.01
C ARG A 22 18.11 -1.11 19.72
N PRO A 23 18.11 -1.73 20.92
CA PRO A 23 19.35 -2.14 21.58
C PRO A 23 20.18 -3.06 20.67
N GLY A 24 21.48 -2.73 20.52
CA GLY A 24 22.42 -3.49 19.69
C GLY A 24 22.36 -3.21 18.18
N GLU A 25 21.45 -2.35 17.71
CA GLU A 25 21.37 -1.92 16.32
C GLU A 25 22.35 -0.76 16.06
N SER A 26 23.03 -0.75 14.92
CA SER A 26 23.84 0.40 14.51
C SER A 26 22.96 1.58 14.07
N TRP A 27 23.51 2.79 14.11
CA TRP A 27 22.81 3.98 13.65
C TRP A 27 22.33 3.90 12.20
N GLU A 28 23.16 3.31 11.32
CA GLU A 28 22.82 3.12 9.92
C GLU A 28 21.68 2.10 9.74
N GLN A 29 21.72 1.01 10.51
CA GLN A 29 20.66 -0.01 10.50
C GLN A 29 19.32 0.58 10.98
N ALA A 30 19.34 1.33 12.09
CA ALA A 30 18.16 2.01 12.62
C ALA A 30 17.57 2.99 11.61
N ARG A 31 18.42 3.84 11.01
CA ARG A 31 18.00 4.80 9.98
C ARG A 31 17.38 4.09 8.78
N LYS A 32 18.04 3.08 8.22
CA LYS A 32 17.53 2.32 7.06
C LYS A 32 16.18 1.67 7.33
N ARG A 33 16.01 1.05 8.50
CA ARG A 33 14.76 0.39 8.89
C ARG A 33 13.62 1.38 9.12
N LEU A 34 13.89 2.46 9.87
CA LEU A 34 12.88 3.47 10.17
C LEU A 34 12.48 4.25 8.91
N GLU A 35 13.44 4.61 8.07
CA GLU A 35 13.17 5.25 6.78
C GLU A 35 12.34 4.34 5.88
N ARG A 36 12.62 3.03 5.82
CA ARG A 36 11.78 2.10 5.05
C ARG A 36 10.31 2.12 5.49
N ALA A 37 10.06 2.28 6.79
CA ALA A 37 8.72 2.33 7.37
C ALA A 37 8.09 3.75 7.38
N ASN A 38 8.82 4.78 6.98
CA ASN A 38 8.41 6.19 7.07
C ASN A 38 7.43 6.56 5.94
N TRP A 39 6.17 6.15 6.09
CA TRP A 39 5.07 6.36 5.15
C TRP A 39 3.81 6.83 5.89
N ALA A 40 3.04 7.73 5.26
CA ALA A 40 1.77 8.18 5.82
C ALA A 40 0.69 7.09 5.71
N CYS A 41 0.70 6.40 4.58
CA CYS A 41 -0.02 5.16 4.32
C CYS A 41 0.97 4.21 3.64
N PRO A 42 1.25 3.02 4.20
CA PRO A 42 2.10 2.04 3.52
C PRO A 42 1.48 1.67 2.16
N PRO A 43 2.27 1.50 1.10
CA PRO A 43 1.76 0.91 -0.14
C PRO A 43 1.16 -0.47 0.15
N GLU A 44 0.10 -0.81 -0.56
CA GLU A 44 -0.54 -2.12 -0.43
C GLU A 44 0.50 -3.22 -0.69
N ALA A 45 0.54 -4.20 0.21
CA ALA A 45 1.40 -5.35 0.04
C ALA A 45 0.78 -6.25 -1.01
N VAL A 46 1.29 -6.14 -2.23
CA VAL A 46 0.89 -7.01 -3.34
C VAL A 46 1.56 -8.37 -3.16
N ASP A 47 0.78 -9.45 -3.17
CA ASP A 47 1.33 -10.80 -3.19
C ASP A 47 1.80 -11.14 -4.60
N GLU A 48 3.11 -11.01 -4.83
CA GLU A 48 3.75 -11.26 -6.13
C GLU A 48 4.18 -12.72 -6.31
N ARG A 49 3.84 -13.63 -5.38
CA ARG A 49 4.16 -15.05 -5.55
C ARG A 49 3.49 -15.59 -6.82
N GLU A 50 4.24 -16.35 -7.61
CA GLU A 50 3.71 -17.02 -8.80
C GLU A 50 2.51 -17.89 -8.40
N GLY A 51 1.32 -17.54 -8.93
CA GLY A 51 0.07 -18.21 -8.60
C GLY A 51 -0.77 -17.55 -7.50
N ALA A 52 -0.36 -16.40 -6.97
CA ALA A 52 -1.22 -15.56 -6.15
C ALA A 52 -2.33 -14.95 -7.03
N ASP A 53 -3.53 -14.76 -6.46
CA ASP A 53 -4.71 -14.26 -7.18
C ASP A 53 -4.39 -12.97 -7.96
N TYR A 54 -3.62 -12.06 -7.37
CA TYR A 54 -3.18 -10.82 -8.02
C TYR A 54 -2.30 -11.06 -9.26
N THR A 55 -1.42 -12.07 -9.23
CA THR A 55 -0.54 -12.41 -10.37
C THR A 55 -1.27 -13.15 -11.48
N ILE A 56 -2.34 -13.87 -11.14
CA ILE A 56 -3.17 -14.61 -12.10
C ILE A 56 -4.18 -13.67 -12.76
N ALA A 57 -4.80 -12.79 -11.98
CA ALA A 57 -5.83 -11.87 -12.40
C ALA A 57 -5.27 -10.61 -13.08
N GLY A 58 -4.06 -10.18 -12.70
CA GLY A 58 -3.57 -8.83 -12.98
C GLY A 58 -4.29 -7.78 -12.13
N PRO A 59 -4.02 -6.48 -12.33
CA PRO A 59 -4.81 -5.42 -11.72
C PRO A 59 -6.19 -5.40 -12.38
N ILE A 60 -7.08 -6.29 -11.95
CA ILE A 60 -8.50 -6.21 -12.30
C ILE A 60 -9.06 -5.08 -11.44
N ASP A 61 -9.35 -3.95 -12.07
CA ASP A 61 -10.25 -2.98 -11.46
C ASP A 61 -11.57 -3.73 -11.18
N GLU A 62 -12.07 -3.71 -9.93
CA GLU A 62 -13.30 -4.40 -9.53
C GLU A 62 -14.52 -3.95 -10.36
N TYR A 63 -14.38 -2.86 -11.12
CA TYR A 63 -15.37 -2.33 -12.04
C TYR A 63 -15.14 -2.72 -13.51
N GLU A 64 -14.06 -3.43 -13.87
CA GLU A 64 -13.75 -3.90 -15.22
C GLU A 64 -13.97 -5.42 -15.36
N GLY A 65 -14.69 -5.81 -16.41
CA GLY A 65 -14.88 -7.20 -16.79
C GLY A 65 -13.60 -7.81 -17.36
N LEU A 66 -13.62 -9.13 -17.61
CA LEU A 66 -12.49 -9.85 -18.20
C LEU A 66 -12.11 -9.36 -19.62
N ASP A 67 -12.93 -8.52 -20.24
CA ASP A 67 -12.69 -7.86 -21.52
C ASP A 67 -12.14 -6.43 -21.38
N GLY A 68 -11.85 -5.98 -20.15
CA GLY A 68 -11.37 -4.62 -19.83
C GLY A 68 -12.42 -3.53 -20.03
N ARG A 69 -13.71 -3.90 -20.12
CA ARG A 69 -14.82 -2.94 -20.21
C ARG A 69 -15.53 -2.82 -18.86
N PRO A 70 -16.20 -1.69 -18.58
CA PRO A 70 -17.00 -1.56 -17.37
C PRO A 70 -18.03 -2.70 -17.23
N ILE A 71 -18.08 -3.33 -16.06
CA ILE A 71 -19.05 -4.38 -15.76
C ILE A 71 -20.45 -3.74 -15.80
N GLN A 72 -21.33 -4.31 -16.62
CA GLN A 72 -22.74 -3.95 -16.64
C GLN A 72 -23.49 -4.77 -15.59
N TRP A 73 -23.49 -4.27 -14.36
CA TRP A 73 -24.21 -4.88 -13.26
C TRP A 73 -25.72 -4.84 -13.50
N GLU A 74 -26.38 -5.97 -13.34
CA GLU A 74 -27.85 -6.02 -13.32
C GLU A 74 -28.38 -5.42 -11.99
N PRO A 75 -29.60 -4.87 -12.00
CA PRO A 75 -30.22 -4.35 -10.77
C PRO A 75 -30.23 -5.39 -9.64
N GLY A 76 -29.53 -5.10 -8.55
CA GLY A 76 -29.44 -5.96 -7.35
C GLY A 76 -28.14 -6.76 -7.20
N GLU A 77 -27.25 -6.79 -8.20
CA GLU A 77 -25.99 -7.55 -8.12
C GLU A 77 -24.95 -6.93 -7.18
N LEU A 78 -24.98 -5.60 -7.01
CA LEU A 78 -24.03 -4.89 -6.14
C LEU A 78 -24.39 -4.89 -4.64
N GLY A 79 -25.47 -5.57 -4.24
CA GLY A 79 -25.89 -5.62 -2.84
C GLY A 79 -26.20 -4.23 -2.27
N TYR A 80 -27.47 -3.88 -2.18
CA TYR A 80 -27.87 -2.70 -1.42
C TYR A 80 -27.54 -2.92 0.07
N TYR A 81 -26.40 -2.44 0.54
CA TYR A 81 -26.27 -2.09 1.94
C TYR A 81 -27.12 -0.84 2.14
N GLU A 82 -28.36 -1.02 2.57
CA GLU A 82 -29.13 0.03 3.22
C GLU A 82 -28.33 0.46 4.46
N LEU A 83 -27.52 1.51 4.33
CA LEU A 83 -27.00 2.23 5.49
C LEU A 83 -28.21 2.91 6.15
N PRO A 84 -28.51 2.62 7.43
CA PRO A 84 -29.59 3.32 8.11
C PRO A 84 -29.22 4.81 8.25
N LEU A 85 -30.19 5.66 7.91
CA LEU A 85 -30.18 7.11 8.15
C LEU A 85 -30.07 7.44 9.64
#